data_AF-A0A0L1J1X2-F1
#
_entry.id   AF-A0A0L1J1X2-F1
#
_cell.length_a   1.000
_cell.length_b   1.000
_cell.length_c   1.000
_cell.angle_alpha   90.00
_cell.angle_beta   90.00
_cell.angle_gamma   90.00
#
_symmetry.space_group_name_H-M   'P 1'
#
loop_
_entity.id
_entity.type
_entity.pdbx_description
1 polymer ?
#
loop_
_entity_poly.entity_id
_entity_poly.type
_entity_poly.pdbx_seq_one_letter_code
_entity_poly.pdbx_strand_id
1 'polypeptide(L)'
;MAPSLDANASTTYGDWRDEFYSKGYVVLKNVIPRAKALQYRQKALDWLSSFPTKFDVNDRSTWTSENLPQSFKAGMYLNYCAGHEKYVWDARLEPGVIDAFAKIWDTDELLVSFDTVNITLPGRKDVDWSPWPHVDQAPERKGLACVQGIINLSEAGPEDGGLLLMEGSSRLFDKFFALNPPDRTQGIGAKHYDFYPFKEHHVKWHEEQGCKLIKVCAEPGDLILWDSRSMHYAEFPKSDTIRTIIYACYTPASLAKEKDLKRKAELFHRWETTTHWPHCNIWGHGKAKVNGEVDPLERDEPLEKPDLTDQLLKLAGVKAY
;
A
#
# COMPACT_ATOMS: atom_id res chain seq x y z
N MET A 1 19.44 3.09 -17.10
CA MET A 1 19.45 2.34 -15.82
C MET A 1 18.66 3.17 -14.85
N ALA A 2 17.67 2.58 -14.16
CA ALA A 2 16.99 3.27 -13.07
C ALA A 2 18.05 3.74 -12.05
N PRO A 3 18.07 5.00 -11.61
CA PRO A 3 18.94 5.39 -10.52
C PRO A 3 18.56 4.54 -9.29
N SER A 4 19.49 3.70 -8.82
CA SER A 4 19.33 3.03 -7.54
C SER A 4 19.43 4.08 -6.45
N LEU A 5 18.43 4.17 -5.58
CA LEU A 5 18.47 5.04 -4.40
C LEU A 5 19.48 4.54 -3.34
N ASP A 6 20.31 3.53 -3.60
CA ASP A 6 21.36 3.12 -2.65
C ASP A 6 22.50 4.15 -2.56
N ALA A 7 22.83 4.82 -3.66
CA ALA A 7 23.78 5.94 -3.63
C ALA A 7 23.22 7.12 -2.80
N ASN A 8 21.90 7.18 -2.71
CA ASN A 8 21.18 8.17 -1.93
C ASN A 8 21.18 7.83 -0.43
N ALA A 9 21.27 6.56 -0.05
CA ALA A 9 21.34 6.14 1.34
C ALA A 9 22.64 6.58 2.07
N SER A 10 23.70 6.92 1.34
CA SER A 10 24.96 7.48 1.89
C SER A 10 25.02 9.01 1.82
N THR A 11 23.98 9.66 1.28
CA THR A 11 23.85 11.11 1.21
C THR A 11 23.19 11.64 2.48
N THR A 12 23.69 12.75 3.02
CA THR A 12 23.00 13.51 4.06
C THR A 12 22.14 14.59 3.42
N TYR A 13 20.83 14.54 3.66
CA TYR A 13 19.84 15.44 3.08
C TYR A 13 19.53 16.64 3.96
N GLY A 14 19.71 16.53 5.29
CA GLY A 14 19.30 17.55 6.25
C GLY A 14 17.78 17.64 6.44
N ASP A 15 17.06 16.57 6.10
CA ASP A 15 15.60 16.48 6.23
C ASP A 15 15.13 15.05 6.53
N TRP A 16 13.81 14.82 6.45
CA TRP A 16 13.17 13.54 6.79
C TRP A 16 13.73 12.33 6.02
N ARG A 17 14.38 12.53 4.86
CA ARG A 17 14.99 11.44 4.10
C ARG A 17 16.13 10.77 4.88
N ASP A 18 16.85 11.51 5.72
CA ASP A 18 17.89 10.95 6.59
C ASP A 18 17.30 9.92 7.57
N GLU A 19 16.11 10.22 8.12
CA GLU A 19 15.37 9.28 8.97
C GLU A 19 14.90 8.06 8.17
N PHE A 20 14.31 8.28 6.99
CA PHE A 20 13.87 7.22 6.09
C PHE A 20 14.99 6.23 5.76
N TYR A 21 16.15 6.71 5.30
CA TYR A 21 17.27 5.83 4.94
C TYR A 21 17.92 5.16 6.14
N SER A 22 17.90 5.81 7.32
CA SER A 22 18.44 5.22 8.55
C SER A 22 17.53 4.12 9.12
N LYS A 23 16.22 4.36 9.18
CA LYS A 23 15.23 3.49 9.84
C LYS A 23 14.54 2.51 8.89
N GLY A 24 14.52 2.80 7.59
CA GLY A 24 13.75 2.08 6.58
C GLY A 24 12.29 2.53 6.48
N TYR A 25 11.90 3.58 7.20
CA TYR A 25 10.57 4.21 7.13
C TYR A 25 10.59 5.64 7.69
N VAL A 26 9.54 6.40 7.41
CA VAL A 26 9.26 7.70 8.03
C VAL A 26 7.75 7.95 8.07
N VAL A 27 7.29 8.78 9.02
CA VAL A 27 5.91 9.28 9.07
C VAL A 27 5.93 10.79 8.85
N LEU A 28 5.42 11.23 7.71
CA LEU A 28 5.30 12.64 7.36
C LEU A 28 3.98 13.18 7.90
N LYS A 29 4.09 14.12 8.83
CA LYS A 29 2.94 14.65 9.57
C LYS A 29 2.13 15.63 8.73
N ASN A 30 0.80 15.49 8.77
CA ASN A 30 -0.15 16.46 8.22
C ASN A 30 0.15 16.84 6.74
N VAL A 31 0.47 15.84 5.90
CA VAL A 31 0.62 16.06 4.45
C VAL A 31 -0.72 16.32 3.77
N ILE A 32 -1.81 15.85 4.39
CA ILE A 32 -3.18 16.23 4.10
C ILE A 32 -3.73 16.89 5.37
N PRO A 33 -4.40 18.06 5.30
CA PRO A 33 -5.05 18.63 6.46
C PRO A 33 -5.99 17.62 7.12
N ARG A 34 -5.86 17.43 8.44
CA ARG A 34 -6.63 16.43 9.21
C ARG A 34 -8.13 16.42 8.90
N ALA A 35 -8.76 17.59 8.82
CA ALA A 35 -10.18 17.70 8.50
C ALA A 35 -10.55 17.12 7.12
N LYS A 36 -9.68 17.31 6.12
CA LYS A 36 -9.84 16.78 4.76
C LYS A 36 -9.60 15.26 4.72
N ALA A 37 -8.60 14.78 5.46
CA ALA A 37 -8.38 13.34 5.63
C ALA A 37 -9.58 12.63 6.27
N LEU A 38 -10.24 13.25 7.26
CA LEU A 38 -11.45 12.74 7.87
C LEU A 38 -12.66 12.74 6.90
N GLN A 39 -12.72 13.68 5.95
CA GLN A 39 -13.72 13.64 4.87
C GLN A 39 -13.50 12.45 3.94
N TYR A 40 -12.25 12.17 3.55
CA TYR A 40 -11.93 10.97 2.77
C TYR A 40 -12.24 9.69 3.54
N ARG A 41 -11.95 9.66 4.85
CA ARG A 41 -12.36 8.54 5.71
C ARG A 41 -13.87 8.34 5.67
N GLN A 42 -14.65 9.41 5.80
CA GLN A 42 -16.12 9.30 5.73
C GLN A 42 -16.57 8.74 4.38
N LYS A 43 -16.01 9.23 3.27
CA LYS A 43 -16.29 8.71 1.92
C LYS A 43 -15.96 7.23 1.77
N ALA A 44 -14.88 6.74 2.38
CA ALA A 44 -14.56 5.32 2.39
C ALA A 44 -15.59 4.48 3.17
N LEU A 45 -16.07 4.98 4.32
CA LEU A 45 -17.11 4.32 5.11
C LEU A 45 -18.48 4.35 4.43
N ASP A 46 -18.82 5.47 3.77
CA ASP A 46 -20.03 5.61 2.95
C ASP A 46 -19.98 4.63 1.78
N TRP A 47 -18.82 4.50 1.13
CA TRP A 47 -18.59 3.52 0.07
C TRP A 47 -18.82 2.09 0.57
N LEU A 48 -18.29 1.72 1.74
CA LEU A 48 -18.52 0.39 2.32
C LEU A 48 -20.00 0.17 2.68
N SER A 49 -20.68 1.22 3.14
CA SER A 49 -22.11 1.19 3.49
C SER A 49 -23.05 1.23 2.28
N SER A 50 -22.53 1.51 1.08
CA SER A 50 -23.33 1.60 -0.15
C SER A 50 -23.70 0.23 -0.75
N PHE A 51 -23.08 -0.85 -0.28
CA PHE A 51 -23.42 -2.19 -0.73
C PHE A 51 -24.80 -2.59 -0.19
N PRO A 52 -25.65 -3.25 -1.01
CA PRO A 52 -26.99 -3.66 -0.60
C PRO A 52 -26.96 -4.91 0.31
N THR A 53 -26.26 -4.81 1.44
CA THR A 53 -26.13 -5.84 2.48
C THR A 53 -26.78 -5.37 3.78
N LYS A 54 -26.66 -6.15 4.86
CA LYS A 54 -27.12 -5.74 6.20
C LYS A 54 -26.05 -4.99 7.01
N PHE A 55 -24.93 -4.61 6.40
CA PHE A 55 -23.86 -3.91 7.10
C PHE A 55 -24.34 -2.55 7.60
N ASP A 56 -24.07 -2.27 8.88
CA ASP A 56 -24.21 -0.96 9.50
C ASP A 56 -22.91 -0.63 10.25
N VAL A 57 -22.29 0.49 9.87
CA VAL A 57 -21.05 1.00 10.48
C VAL A 57 -21.22 1.31 11.98
N ASN A 58 -22.44 1.48 12.48
CA ASN A 58 -22.73 1.77 13.89
C ASN A 58 -23.17 0.53 14.68
N ASP A 59 -23.43 -0.61 14.03
CA ASP A 59 -23.82 -1.86 14.68
C ASP A 59 -22.81 -2.97 14.41
N ARG A 60 -21.94 -3.22 15.40
CA ARG A 60 -20.91 -4.26 15.35
C ARG A 60 -21.45 -5.67 15.16
N SER A 61 -22.70 -5.93 15.52
CA SER A 61 -23.31 -7.26 15.29
C SER A 61 -23.46 -7.57 13.80
N THR A 62 -23.47 -6.54 12.95
CA THR A 62 -23.55 -6.66 11.50
C THR A 62 -22.17 -6.85 10.84
N TRP A 63 -21.06 -6.66 11.56
CA TRP A 63 -19.70 -6.70 10.99
C TRP A 63 -19.22 -8.15 10.78
N THR A 64 -19.82 -8.83 9.80
CA THR A 64 -19.53 -10.22 9.46
C THR A 64 -19.25 -10.35 7.97
N SER A 65 -18.55 -11.42 7.58
CA SER A 65 -18.23 -11.70 6.18
C SER A 65 -19.48 -11.87 5.31
N GLU A 66 -20.61 -12.28 5.89
CA GLU A 66 -21.89 -12.39 5.19
C GLU A 66 -22.47 -11.01 4.82
N ASN A 67 -22.23 -10.00 5.66
CA ASN A 67 -22.78 -8.66 5.47
C ASN A 67 -21.79 -7.71 4.78
N LEU A 68 -20.57 -8.13 4.49
CA LEU A 68 -19.54 -7.29 3.88
C LEU A 68 -19.22 -7.80 2.46
N PRO A 69 -18.89 -6.89 1.51
CA PRO A 69 -18.28 -7.33 0.27
C PRO A 69 -16.97 -8.07 0.55
N GLN A 70 -16.58 -8.98 -0.36
CA GLN A 70 -15.38 -9.77 -0.19
C GLN A 70 -14.16 -8.85 -0.05
N SER A 71 -13.23 -9.22 0.83
CA SER A 71 -11.98 -8.48 0.99
C SER A 71 -10.83 -9.42 1.25
N PHE A 72 -9.65 -9.00 0.81
CA PHE A 72 -8.43 -9.67 1.17
C PHE A 72 -8.02 -9.26 2.60
N LYS A 73 -7.57 -10.23 3.41
CA LYS A 73 -7.03 -9.99 4.77
C LYS A 73 -7.91 -9.06 5.62
N ALA A 74 -9.21 -9.32 5.66
CA ALA A 74 -10.18 -8.64 6.53
C ALA A 74 -10.20 -7.10 6.41
N GLY A 75 -10.24 -6.60 5.17
CA GLY A 75 -10.49 -5.18 4.92
C GLY A 75 -9.76 -4.57 3.73
N MET A 76 -8.88 -5.28 3.03
CA MET A 76 -8.28 -4.79 1.78
C MET A 76 -9.23 -5.05 0.62
N TYR A 77 -9.80 -3.99 0.06
CA TYR A 77 -10.77 -4.06 -1.04
C TYR A 77 -10.06 -3.88 -2.38
N LEU A 78 -9.59 -4.99 -2.96
CA LEU A 78 -8.87 -5.00 -4.25
C LEU A 78 -9.81 -4.80 -5.45
N ASN A 79 -11.10 -5.07 -5.28
CA ASN A 79 -12.09 -5.14 -6.35
C ASN A 79 -13.13 -4.00 -6.22
N TYR A 80 -14.29 -4.11 -6.88
CA TYR A 80 -15.41 -3.15 -6.76
C TYR A 80 -15.05 -1.72 -7.17
N CYS A 81 -14.02 -1.59 -8.01
CA CYS A 81 -13.42 -0.31 -8.40
C CYS A 81 -12.91 0.53 -7.21
N ALA A 82 -12.73 -0.06 -6.02
CA ALA A 82 -12.46 0.65 -4.77
C ALA A 82 -11.24 1.59 -4.87
N GLY A 83 -10.15 1.11 -5.48
CA GLY A 83 -8.92 1.89 -5.68
C GLY A 83 -9.03 3.01 -6.73
N HIS A 84 -10.19 3.18 -7.36
CA HIS A 84 -10.48 4.22 -8.35
C HIS A 84 -11.65 5.14 -7.97
N GLU A 85 -12.22 4.99 -6.78
CA GLU A 85 -13.20 5.96 -6.26
C GLU A 85 -12.62 7.37 -6.19
N LYS A 86 -13.46 8.39 -6.38
CA LYS A 86 -13.04 9.79 -6.40
C LYS A 86 -12.20 10.18 -5.18
N TYR A 87 -12.62 9.80 -3.97
CA TYR A 87 -11.87 10.13 -2.75
C TYR A 87 -10.46 9.52 -2.72
N VAL A 88 -10.24 8.38 -3.39
CA VAL A 88 -8.93 7.75 -3.49
C VAL A 88 -8.02 8.55 -4.41
N TRP A 89 -8.55 8.98 -5.56
CA TRP A 89 -7.82 9.85 -6.47
C TRP A 89 -7.56 11.24 -5.90
N ASP A 90 -8.57 11.84 -5.27
CA ASP A 90 -8.43 13.15 -4.63
C ASP A 90 -7.34 13.10 -3.54
N ALA A 91 -7.28 12.04 -2.73
CA ALA A 91 -6.22 11.83 -1.74
C ALA A 91 -4.83 11.60 -2.36
N ARG A 92 -4.75 10.83 -3.47
CA ARG A 92 -3.50 10.65 -4.23
C ARG A 92 -3.01 11.98 -4.83
N LEU A 93 -3.93 12.85 -5.24
CA LEU A 93 -3.64 14.16 -5.84
C LEU A 93 -3.30 15.26 -4.82
N GLU A 94 -3.30 14.96 -3.52
CA GLU A 94 -2.94 15.95 -2.51
C GLU A 94 -1.48 16.39 -2.68
N PRO A 95 -1.20 17.71 -2.70
CA PRO A 95 0.15 18.22 -2.93
C PRO A 95 1.17 17.63 -1.96
N GLY A 96 0.86 17.58 -0.66
CA GLY A 96 1.80 17.02 0.33
C GLY A 96 2.10 15.54 0.13
N VAL A 97 1.21 14.77 -0.51
CA VAL A 97 1.47 13.37 -0.88
C VAL A 97 2.41 13.32 -2.08
N ILE A 98 2.08 14.04 -3.16
CA ILE A 98 2.90 14.07 -4.37
C ILE A 98 4.30 14.61 -4.07
N ASP A 99 4.40 15.72 -3.35
CA ASP A 99 5.66 16.39 -3.01
C ASP A 99 6.60 15.47 -2.22
N ALA A 100 6.06 14.64 -1.32
CA ALA A 100 6.85 13.68 -0.56
C ALA A 100 7.52 12.64 -1.47
N PHE A 101 6.77 12.11 -2.44
CA PHE A 101 7.31 11.17 -3.41
C PHE A 101 8.20 11.84 -4.45
N ALA A 102 7.86 13.04 -4.91
CA ALA A 102 8.70 13.80 -5.82
C ALA A 102 10.07 14.07 -5.20
N LYS A 103 10.08 14.42 -3.91
CA LYS A 103 11.29 14.69 -3.15
C LYS A 103 12.16 13.46 -2.89
N ILE A 104 11.59 12.28 -2.67
CA ILE A 104 12.40 11.06 -2.46
C ILE A 104 12.98 10.54 -3.76
N TRP A 105 12.28 10.76 -4.87
CA TRP A 105 12.69 10.33 -6.21
C TRP A 105 13.46 11.38 -7.01
N ASP A 106 13.53 12.62 -6.51
CA ASP A 106 14.17 13.77 -7.15
C ASP A 106 13.59 14.09 -8.55
N THR A 107 12.26 14.02 -8.68
CA THR A 107 11.54 14.35 -9.91
C THR A 107 10.04 14.56 -9.67
N ASP A 108 9.43 15.48 -10.41
CA ASP A 108 7.98 15.71 -10.41
C ASP A 108 7.23 14.79 -11.40
N GLU A 109 7.98 14.06 -12.24
CA GLU A 109 7.43 13.15 -13.24
C GLU A 109 7.20 11.75 -12.64
N LEU A 110 6.03 11.55 -12.03
CA LEU A 110 5.72 10.34 -11.26
C LEU A 110 4.61 9.49 -11.89
N LEU A 111 4.61 8.20 -11.58
CA LEU A 111 3.47 7.31 -11.77
C LEU A 111 3.00 6.83 -10.40
N VAL A 112 1.69 6.71 -10.20
CA VAL A 112 1.10 6.17 -8.97
C VAL A 112 0.58 4.76 -9.16
N SER A 113 0.74 3.87 -8.19
CA SER A 113 0.11 2.54 -8.22
C SER A 113 -1.41 2.64 -8.10
N PHE A 114 -2.14 1.73 -8.73
CA PHE A 114 -3.59 1.59 -8.50
C PHE A 114 -3.84 0.60 -7.39
N ASP A 115 -3.08 0.73 -6.30
CA ASP A 115 -3.20 -0.14 -5.15
C ASP A 115 -4.59 0.03 -4.49
N THR A 116 -4.79 -0.64 -3.37
CA THR A 116 -6.09 -0.80 -2.74
C THR A 116 -6.40 0.23 -1.65
N VAL A 117 -7.64 0.18 -1.15
CA VAL A 117 -8.10 0.82 0.08
C VAL A 117 -8.21 -0.26 1.15
N ASN A 118 -7.85 0.07 2.39
CA ASN A 118 -8.09 -0.82 3.51
C ASN A 118 -9.03 -0.17 4.53
N ILE A 119 -10.17 -0.85 4.77
CA ILE A 119 -11.15 -0.53 5.80
C ILE A 119 -11.28 -1.77 6.70
N THR A 120 -10.51 -1.81 7.78
CA THR A 120 -10.53 -2.93 8.73
C THR A 120 -11.44 -2.60 9.90
N LEU A 121 -12.47 -3.42 10.06
CA LEU A 121 -13.44 -3.34 11.15
C LEU A 121 -12.92 -4.16 12.35
N PRO A 122 -12.68 -3.54 13.53
CA PRO A 122 -12.15 -4.25 14.69
C PRO A 122 -13.17 -5.19 15.33
N GLY A 123 -12.69 -6.10 16.18
CA GLY A 123 -13.56 -6.98 17.00
C GLY A 123 -14.34 -8.04 16.23
N ARG A 124 -14.07 -8.21 14.93
CA ARG A 124 -14.67 -9.28 14.11
C ARG A 124 -14.22 -10.65 14.59
N LYS A 125 -15.19 -11.54 14.88
CA LYS A 125 -14.95 -12.90 15.38
C LYS A 125 -14.73 -13.93 14.27
N ASP A 126 -15.03 -13.54 13.04
CA ASP A 126 -14.91 -14.37 11.84
C ASP A 126 -13.62 -14.10 11.06
N VAL A 127 -12.67 -13.41 11.69
CA VAL A 127 -11.34 -13.13 11.16
C VAL A 127 -10.31 -13.87 11.98
N ASP A 128 -9.55 -14.74 11.32
CA ASP A 128 -8.33 -15.31 11.89
C ASP A 128 -7.12 -14.51 11.41
N TRP A 129 -6.19 -14.21 12.33
CA TRP A 129 -5.02 -13.40 12.04
C TRP A 129 -3.75 -14.03 12.58
N SER A 130 -2.76 -14.15 11.70
CA SER A 130 -1.41 -14.55 12.05
C SER A 130 -0.39 -13.58 11.45
N PRO A 131 0.73 -13.31 12.15
CA PRO A 131 1.85 -12.58 11.57
C PRO A 131 2.33 -13.20 10.27
N TRP A 132 2.70 -12.35 9.32
CA TRP A 132 3.11 -12.75 7.98
C TRP A 132 4.24 -11.84 7.50
N PRO A 133 5.38 -11.80 8.23
CA PRO A 133 6.47 -10.90 7.91
C PRO A 133 6.98 -11.16 6.49
N HIS A 134 7.10 -10.10 5.70
CA HIS A 134 7.56 -10.18 4.31
C HIS A 134 8.28 -8.90 3.87
N VAL A 135 8.86 -8.96 2.68
CA VAL A 135 9.28 -7.81 1.88
C VAL A 135 8.62 -7.92 0.51
N ASP A 136 8.40 -6.77 -0.14
CA ASP A 136 7.81 -6.71 -1.48
C ASP A 136 8.77 -6.17 -2.54
N GLN A 137 10.07 -6.24 -2.25
CA GLN A 137 11.12 -6.05 -3.24
C GLN A 137 11.95 -7.33 -3.37
N ALA A 138 12.05 -7.85 -4.58
CA ALA A 138 12.96 -8.94 -4.91
C ALA A 138 14.44 -8.54 -4.72
N PRO A 139 15.30 -9.41 -4.15
CA PRO A 139 16.75 -9.15 -4.03
C PRO A 139 17.47 -9.00 -5.37
N GLU A 140 16.87 -9.49 -6.45
CA GLU A 140 17.38 -9.32 -7.80
C GLU A 140 17.16 -7.89 -8.35
N ARG A 141 16.31 -7.07 -7.71
CA ARG A 141 16.20 -5.64 -8.03
C ARG A 141 17.33 -4.89 -7.36
N LYS A 142 18.13 -4.18 -8.18
CA LYS A 142 19.27 -3.43 -7.69
C LYS A 142 18.82 -2.21 -6.89
N GLY A 143 19.18 -2.22 -5.61
CA GLY A 143 18.93 -1.14 -4.67
C GLY A 143 17.49 -0.81 -4.41
N LEU A 144 17.25 0.28 -3.69
CA LEU A 144 15.89 0.73 -3.44
C LEU A 144 15.19 1.10 -4.75
N ALA A 145 14.23 0.27 -5.13
CA ALA A 145 13.46 0.36 -6.37
C ALA A 145 11.97 0.68 -6.12
N CYS A 146 11.50 0.53 -4.87
CA CYS A 146 10.15 0.87 -4.46
C CYS A 146 10.12 1.47 -3.06
N VAL A 147 9.50 2.64 -2.95
CA VAL A 147 9.13 3.27 -1.68
C VAL A 147 7.61 3.11 -1.59
N GLN A 148 7.16 2.24 -0.70
CA GLN A 148 5.74 2.04 -0.47
C GLN A 148 5.17 3.14 0.43
N GLY A 149 3.87 3.36 0.37
CA GLY A 149 3.22 4.39 1.17
C GLY A 149 1.79 4.07 1.57
N ILE A 150 1.43 4.63 2.72
CA ILE A 150 0.07 4.62 3.29
C ILE A 150 -0.34 6.07 3.53
N ILE A 151 -1.38 6.51 2.82
CA ILE A 151 -2.11 7.73 3.16
C ILE A 151 -3.06 7.36 4.30
N ASN A 152 -2.79 7.88 5.50
CA ASN A 152 -3.49 7.47 6.71
C ASN A 152 -4.75 8.33 6.92
N LEU A 153 -5.94 7.73 7.00
CA LEU A 153 -7.21 8.47 7.12
C LEU A 153 -7.89 8.32 8.49
N SER A 154 -7.47 7.34 9.29
CA SER A 154 -7.96 7.09 10.65
C SER A 154 -6.85 7.28 11.69
N GLU A 155 -7.20 7.29 12.98
CA GLU A 155 -6.19 7.07 14.01
C GLU A 155 -5.48 5.74 13.78
N ALA A 156 -4.18 5.73 14.04
CA ALA A 156 -3.34 4.54 14.00
C ALA A 156 -2.40 4.58 15.21
N GLY A 157 -2.93 4.35 16.40
CA GLY A 157 -2.19 4.20 17.64
C GLY A 157 -1.56 2.80 17.83
N PRO A 158 -1.05 2.52 19.03
CA PRO A 158 -0.40 1.24 19.36
C PRO A 158 -1.31 0.01 19.21
N GLU A 159 -2.60 0.16 19.49
CA GLU A 159 -3.58 -0.95 19.49
C GLU A 159 -4.53 -0.94 18.29
N ASP A 160 -4.42 0.05 17.39
CA ASP A 160 -5.32 0.24 16.24
C ASP A 160 -4.97 -0.66 15.03
N GLY A 161 -4.06 -1.62 15.22
CA GLY A 161 -3.57 -2.47 14.14
C GLY A 161 -2.93 -1.67 13.00
N GLY A 162 -2.72 -2.31 11.85
CA GLY A 162 -2.03 -1.71 10.71
C GLY A 162 -0.56 -2.11 10.64
N LEU A 163 0.30 -1.21 10.14
CA LEU A 163 1.67 -1.56 9.74
C LEU A 163 2.57 -1.83 10.96
N LEU A 164 3.08 -3.06 11.05
CA LEU A 164 4.30 -3.37 11.79
C LEU A 164 5.46 -3.43 10.82
N LEU A 165 6.59 -2.87 11.24
CA LEU A 165 7.80 -2.79 10.45
C LEU A 165 9.00 -3.12 11.32
N MET A 166 9.95 -3.86 10.76
CA MET A 166 11.22 -4.18 11.41
C MET A 166 12.21 -3.05 11.11
N GLU A 167 12.29 -2.07 12.01
CA GLU A 167 13.16 -0.90 11.90
C GLU A 167 14.62 -1.34 11.69
N GLY A 168 15.26 -0.77 10.67
CA GLY A 168 16.65 -1.05 10.28
C GLY A 168 16.84 -2.29 9.39
N SER A 169 15.80 -3.10 9.14
CA SER A 169 15.94 -4.34 8.34
C SER A 169 16.30 -4.10 6.87
N SER A 170 15.88 -2.98 6.26
CA SER A 170 16.23 -2.65 4.88
C SER A 170 17.73 -2.58 4.64
N ARG A 171 18.52 -2.13 5.64
CA ARG A 171 19.99 -2.06 5.57
C ARG A 171 20.67 -3.43 5.59
N LEU A 172 19.95 -4.45 6.06
CA LEU A 172 20.42 -5.83 6.11
C LEU A 172 19.95 -6.65 4.92
N PHE A 173 19.13 -6.09 4.03
CA PHE A 173 18.47 -6.80 2.94
C PHE A 173 19.46 -7.58 2.05
N ASP A 174 20.49 -6.91 1.52
CA ASP A 174 21.49 -7.57 0.66
C ASP A 174 22.28 -8.64 1.43
N LYS A 175 22.67 -8.35 2.67
CA LYS A 175 23.36 -9.30 3.54
C LYS A 175 22.51 -10.54 3.81
N PHE A 176 21.23 -10.34 4.12
CA PHE A 176 20.28 -11.41 4.41
C PHE A 176 20.11 -12.32 3.20
N PHE A 177 19.88 -11.77 2.01
CA PHE A 177 19.67 -12.56 0.80
C PHE A 177 20.95 -13.16 0.21
N ALA A 178 22.13 -12.59 0.49
CA ALA A 178 23.39 -13.24 0.20
C ALA A 178 23.59 -14.53 1.02
N LEU A 179 23.11 -14.55 2.26
CA LEU A 179 23.14 -15.73 3.14
C LEU A 179 21.97 -16.68 2.89
N ASN A 180 20.83 -16.16 2.42
CA ASN A 180 19.57 -16.89 2.24
C ASN A 180 18.98 -16.61 0.85
N PRO A 181 19.64 -17.07 -0.24
CA PRO A 181 19.15 -16.81 -1.58
C PRO A 181 17.73 -17.40 -1.77
N PRO A 182 16.81 -16.66 -2.41
CA PRO A 182 15.44 -17.14 -2.59
C PRO A 182 15.41 -18.32 -3.57
N ASP A 183 14.61 -19.34 -3.25
CA ASP A 183 14.29 -20.40 -4.22
C ASP A 183 13.26 -19.89 -5.22
N ARG A 184 13.72 -19.67 -6.46
CA ARG A 184 12.89 -19.20 -7.59
C ARG A 184 12.30 -20.33 -8.44
N THR A 185 12.52 -21.58 -8.07
CA THR A 185 12.08 -22.74 -8.87
C THR A 185 10.72 -23.28 -8.44
N GLN A 186 10.30 -23.01 -7.21
CA GLN A 186 9.07 -23.56 -6.63
C GLN A 186 8.41 -22.63 -5.60
N GLY A 187 7.18 -22.97 -5.23
CA GLY A 187 6.44 -22.29 -4.17
C GLY A 187 6.06 -20.85 -4.49
N ILE A 188 5.92 -20.04 -3.44
CA ILE A 188 5.54 -18.63 -3.53
C ILE A 188 6.61 -17.80 -4.26
N GLY A 189 7.90 -18.09 -4.04
CA GLY A 189 9.02 -17.37 -4.65
C GLY A 189 9.07 -17.47 -6.18
N ALA A 190 8.52 -18.54 -6.77
CA ALA A 190 8.37 -18.69 -8.22
C ALA A 190 7.13 -17.97 -8.78
N LYS A 191 6.08 -17.78 -7.97
CA LYS A 191 4.80 -17.19 -8.40
C LYS A 191 4.71 -15.69 -8.16
N HIS A 192 5.36 -15.20 -7.11
CA HIS A 192 5.32 -13.81 -6.67
C HIS A 192 6.76 -13.30 -6.54
N TYR A 193 7.32 -12.85 -7.66
CA TYR A 193 8.73 -12.46 -7.78
C TYR A 193 9.16 -11.47 -6.69
N ASP A 194 8.35 -10.44 -6.48
CA ASP A 194 8.66 -9.35 -5.55
C ASP A 194 8.35 -9.67 -4.08
N PHE A 195 7.60 -10.74 -3.79
CA PHE A 195 7.22 -11.10 -2.44
C PHE A 195 8.16 -12.17 -1.87
N TYR A 196 8.71 -11.91 -0.68
CA TYR A 196 9.46 -12.92 0.07
C TYR A 196 8.94 -13.04 1.51
N PRO A 197 8.38 -14.20 1.90
CA PRO A 197 7.93 -14.43 3.27
C PRO A 197 9.09 -14.82 4.18
N PHE A 198 9.17 -14.20 5.35
CA PHE A 198 10.11 -14.56 6.39
C PHE A 198 9.53 -15.64 7.31
N LYS A 199 10.42 -16.54 7.76
CA LYS A 199 10.14 -17.52 8.81
C LYS A 199 10.55 -16.94 10.15
N GLU A 200 10.06 -17.51 11.24
CA GLU A 200 10.36 -17.04 12.61
C GLU A 200 11.86 -16.91 12.90
N HIS A 201 12.70 -17.84 12.44
CA HIS A 201 14.14 -17.75 12.62
C HIS A 201 14.80 -16.62 11.79
N HIS A 202 14.22 -16.24 10.65
CA HIS A 202 14.68 -15.05 9.93
C HIS A 202 14.35 -13.77 10.69
N VAL A 203 13.18 -13.71 11.36
CA VAL A 203 12.80 -12.59 12.22
C VAL A 203 13.80 -12.46 13.37
N LYS A 204 14.08 -13.56 14.08
CA LYS A 204 15.07 -13.61 15.17
C LYS A 204 16.47 -13.17 14.72
N TRP A 205 16.90 -13.60 13.54
CA TRP A 205 18.17 -13.14 12.97
C TRP A 205 18.23 -11.62 12.85
N HIS A 206 17.16 -10.97 12.39
CA HIS A 206 17.13 -9.50 12.30
C HIS A 206 17.19 -8.85 13.69
N GLU A 207 16.48 -9.40 14.68
CA GLU A 207 16.51 -8.92 16.07
C GLU A 207 17.92 -9.03 16.66
N GLU A 208 18.63 -10.15 16.42
CA GLU A 208 20.02 -10.36 16.84
C GLU A 208 21.01 -9.40 16.16
N GLN A 209 20.68 -8.90 14.96
CA GLN A 209 21.44 -7.84 14.28
C GLN A 209 21.07 -6.42 14.79
N GLY A 210 20.18 -6.31 15.78
CA GLY A 210 19.78 -5.05 16.39
C GLY A 210 18.56 -4.37 15.74
N CYS A 211 17.89 -5.03 14.80
CA CYS A 211 16.62 -4.53 14.28
C CYS A 211 15.51 -4.66 15.33
N LYS A 212 14.48 -3.82 15.21
CA LYS A 212 13.37 -3.80 16.16
C LYS A 212 12.05 -3.83 15.43
N LEU A 213 11.19 -4.78 15.77
CA LEU A 213 9.83 -4.78 15.29
C LEU A 213 9.05 -3.68 16.02
N ILE A 214 8.51 -2.73 15.26
CA ILE A 214 7.76 -1.59 15.77
C ILE A 214 6.37 -1.56 15.17
N LYS A 215 5.43 -0.99 15.93
CA LYS A 215 4.14 -0.57 15.43
C LYS A 215 4.25 0.86 14.91
N VAL A 216 4.05 1.07 13.61
CA VAL A 216 4.06 2.43 13.04
C VAL A 216 2.76 3.12 13.43
N CYS A 217 2.89 4.23 14.15
CA CYS A 217 1.76 5.06 14.57
C CYS A 217 1.62 6.30 13.69
N ALA A 218 0.39 6.71 13.41
CA ALA A 218 0.06 7.86 12.56
C ALA A 218 -1.31 8.44 12.91
N GLU A 219 -1.56 9.68 12.49
CA GLU A 219 -2.83 10.39 12.65
C GLU A 219 -3.49 10.61 11.27
N PRO A 220 -4.82 10.85 11.22
CA PRO A 220 -5.50 11.24 10.00
C PRO A 220 -4.80 12.40 9.29
N GLY A 221 -4.38 12.17 8.04
CA GLY A 221 -3.71 13.13 7.18
C GLY A 221 -2.19 12.98 7.12
N ASP A 222 -1.62 12.06 7.91
CA ASP A 222 -0.22 11.69 7.78
C ASP A 222 0.03 10.76 6.58
N LEU A 223 1.26 10.74 6.10
CA LEU A 223 1.75 9.80 5.10
C LEU A 223 2.89 8.97 5.70
N ILE A 224 2.68 7.66 5.73
CA ILE A 224 3.73 6.71 6.11
C ILE A 224 4.44 6.30 4.83
N LEU A 225 5.76 6.41 4.79
CA LEU A 225 6.61 5.89 3.71
C LEU A 225 7.54 4.82 4.27
N TRP A 226 7.75 3.73 3.54
CA TRP A 226 8.77 2.74 3.88
C TRP A 226 9.51 2.19 2.68
N ASP A 227 10.77 1.83 2.92
CA ASP A 227 11.60 1.10 1.98
C ASP A 227 10.99 -0.28 1.77
N SER A 228 10.69 -0.66 0.53
CA SER A 228 10.06 -1.96 0.22
C SER A 228 10.95 -3.17 0.56
N ARG A 229 12.22 -2.93 0.94
CA ARG A 229 13.17 -3.91 1.49
C ARG A 229 13.07 -4.08 3.01
N SER A 230 12.31 -3.24 3.70
CA SER A 230 12.04 -3.39 5.13
C SER A 230 11.08 -4.55 5.36
N MET A 231 11.42 -5.47 6.26
CA MET A 231 10.51 -6.52 6.70
C MET A 231 9.30 -5.86 7.38
N HIS A 232 8.10 -6.21 6.93
CA HIS A 232 6.88 -5.62 7.45
C HIS A 232 5.70 -6.60 7.32
N TYR A 233 4.61 -6.27 8.01
CA TYR A 233 3.32 -6.93 7.88
C TYR A 233 2.23 -6.12 8.57
N ALA A 234 0.97 -6.44 8.32
CA ALA A 234 -0.15 -5.83 9.05
C ALA A 234 -0.51 -6.61 10.33
N GLU A 235 -1.02 -5.92 11.35
CA GLU A 235 -1.69 -6.50 12.52
C GLU A 235 -3.17 -6.12 12.53
N PHE A 236 -4.01 -7.04 13.00
CA PHE A 236 -5.44 -6.79 13.20
C PHE A 236 -5.66 -5.93 14.46
N PRO A 237 -6.54 -4.91 14.42
CA PRO A 237 -6.76 -4.02 15.56
C PRO A 237 -7.30 -4.75 16.79
N LYS A 238 -6.78 -4.34 17.95
CA LYS A 238 -7.26 -4.73 19.29
C LYS A 238 -8.14 -3.65 19.92
N SER A 239 -8.05 -2.42 19.41
CA SER A 239 -8.87 -1.28 19.79
C SER A 239 -10.24 -1.28 19.11
N ASP A 240 -10.99 -0.20 19.30
CA ASP A 240 -12.28 0.05 18.69
C ASP A 240 -12.25 0.90 17.41
N THR A 241 -11.06 1.32 16.98
CA THR A 241 -10.87 2.18 15.82
C THR A 241 -11.11 1.41 14.51
N ILE A 242 -12.05 1.87 13.70
CA ILE A 242 -12.14 1.43 12.30
C ILE A 242 -10.95 2.02 11.54
N ARG A 243 -9.99 1.17 11.22
CA ARG A 243 -8.81 1.54 10.46
C ARG A 243 -9.21 1.85 9.03
N THR A 244 -8.79 3.01 8.52
CA THR A 244 -9.09 3.44 7.16
C THR A 244 -7.86 4.07 6.53
N ILE A 245 -7.38 3.48 5.44
CA ILE A 245 -6.20 3.96 4.72
C ILE A 245 -6.33 3.79 3.21
N ILE A 246 -5.48 4.50 2.48
CA ILE A 246 -5.25 4.29 1.05
C ILE A 246 -3.80 3.88 0.86
N TYR A 247 -3.56 2.78 0.16
CA TYR A 247 -2.21 2.44 -0.29
C TYR A 247 -1.85 3.29 -1.52
N ALA A 248 -0.67 3.89 -1.47
CA ALA A 248 -0.16 4.73 -2.54
C ALA A 248 1.36 4.60 -2.63
N CYS A 249 1.84 4.11 -3.76
CA CYS A 249 3.25 4.10 -4.11
C CYS A 249 3.42 4.95 -5.35
N TYR A 250 4.51 5.72 -5.41
CA TYR A 250 4.88 6.47 -6.59
C TYR A 250 6.30 6.12 -7.00
N THR A 251 6.57 6.20 -8.30
CA THR A 251 7.92 6.03 -8.87
C THR A 251 8.07 6.91 -10.11
N PRO A 252 9.29 7.31 -10.50
CA PRO A 252 9.49 8.11 -11.71
C PRO A 252 8.89 7.47 -12.95
N ALA A 253 8.24 8.27 -13.78
CA ALA A 253 7.70 7.83 -15.06
C ALA A 253 8.78 7.28 -15.99
N SER A 254 10.00 7.81 -15.91
CA SER A 254 11.18 7.36 -16.66
C SER A 254 11.62 5.92 -16.34
N LEU A 255 11.13 5.31 -15.26
CA LEU A 255 11.38 3.90 -14.94
C LEU A 255 10.47 2.94 -15.71
N ALA A 256 9.34 3.43 -16.22
CA ALA A 256 8.34 2.59 -16.87
C ALA A 256 8.75 2.23 -18.30
N LYS A 257 8.52 0.98 -18.69
CA LYS A 257 8.63 0.58 -20.09
C LYS A 257 7.31 0.88 -20.80
N GLU A 258 7.37 1.11 -22.11
CA GLU A 258 6.18 1.37 -22.92
C GLU A 258 5.09 0.29 -22.76
N LYS A 259 5.49 -0.98 -22.69
CA LYS A 259 4.54 -2.09 -22.46
C LYS A 259 3.82 -2.00 -21.10
N ASP A 260 4.51 -1.52 -20.07
CA ASP A 260 3.98 -1.42 -18.71
C ASP A 260 3.03 -0.22 -18.62
N LEU A 261 3.36 0.90 -19.30
CA LEU A 261 2.45 2.05 -19.47
C LEU A 261 1.17 1.67 -20.23
N LYS A 262 1.28 0.95 -21.35
CA LYS A 262 0.11 0.45 -22.10
C LYS A 262 -0.78 -0.42 -21.20
N ARG A 263 -0.17 -1.37 -20.48
CA ARG A 263 -0.91 -2.25 -19.57
C ARG A 263 -1.58 -1.47 -18.43
N LYS A 264 -0.90 -0.46 -17.89
CA LYS A 264 -1.44 0.42 -16.86
C LYS A 264 -2.64 1.22 -17.36
N ALA A 265 -2.54 1.81 -18.55
CA ALA A 265 -3.66 2.55 -19.17
C ALA A 265 -4.87 1.63 -19.44
N GLU A 266 -4.65 0.39 -19.91
CA GLU A 266 -5.73 -0.60 -20.06
C GLU A 266 -6.48 -0.86 -18.75
N LEU A 267 -5.74 -1.08 -17.65
CA LEU A 267 -6.34 -1.34 -16.33
C LEU A 267 -7.03 -0.11 -15.76
N PHE A 268 -6.48 1.09 -16.00
CA PHE A 268 -7.13 2.35 -15.65
C PHE A 268 -8.51 2.48 -16.30
N HIS A 269 -8.62 2.19 -17.61
CA HIS A 269 -9.89 2.26 -18.34
C HIS A 269 -10.91 1.20 -17.90
N ARG A 270 -10.47 0.15 -17.21
CA ARG A 270 -11.32 -0.89 -16.62
C ARG A 270 -11.60 -0.69 -15.14
N TRP A 271 -11.04 0.38 -14.54
CA TRP A 271 -11.12 0.66 -13.10
C TRP A 271 -10.59 -0.50 -12.24
N GLU A 272 -9.58 -1.21 -12.75
CA GLU A 272 -8.94 -2.32 -12.06
C GLU A 272 -7.73 -1.83 -11.26
N THR A 273 -7.68 -2.22 -9.99
CA THR A 273 -6.50 -2.03 -9.15
C THR A 273 -5.31 -2.82 -9.69
N THR A 274 -4.10 -2.37 -9.33
CA THR A 274 -2.83 -3.03 -9.67
C THR A 274 -2.09 -3.49 -8.41
N THR A 275 -0.98 -4.18 -8.59
CA THR A 275 0.05 -4.29 -7.54
C THR A 275 0.53 -2.91 -7.07
N HIS A 276 1.32 -2.90 -5.99
CA HIS A 276 1.92 -1.68 -5.43
C HIS A 276 2.97 -1.03 -6.36
N TRP A 277 3.42 -1.70 -7.41
CA TRP A 277 4.44 -1.17 -8.33
C TRP A 277 3.83 -0.23 -9.38
N PRO A 278 4.23 1.05 -9.48
CA PRO A 278 3.62 1.98 -10.44
C PRO A 278 4.16 1.87 -11.87
N HIS A 279 5.43 1.49 -12.03
CA HIS A 279 6.16 1.51 -13.30
C HIS A 279 6.43 0.12 -13.91
N CYS A 280 6.21 -0.96 -13.16
CA CYS A 280 6.45 -2.33 -13.61
C CYS A 280 5.57 -3.32 -12.82
N ASN A 281 5.65 -4.63 -13.12
CA ASN A 281 4.86 -5.67 -12.45
C ASN A 281 3.35 -5.34 -12.41
N ILE A 282 2.85 -4.81 -13.54
CA ILE A 282 1.48 -4.29 -13.66
C ILE A 282 0.50 -5.46 -13.88
N TRP A 283 -0.03 -5.98 -12.78
CA TRP A 283 -1.06 -7.02 -12.76
C TRP A 283 -2.36 -6.48 -12.17
N GLY A 284 -3.47 -6.74 -12.85
CA GLY A 284 -4.81 -6.44 -12.35
C GLY A 284 -5.32 -7.54 -11.42
N HIS A 285 -6.16 -7.17 -10.46
CA HIS A 285 -6.84 -8.13 -9.57
C HIS A 285 -8.12 -8.71 -10.17
N GLY A 286 -8.55 -8.22 -11.34
CA GLY A 286 -9.81 -8.62 -11.97
C GLY A 286 -11.04 -8.28 -11.12
N LYS A 287 -12.11 -9.02 -11.36
CA LYS A 287 -13.37 -8.93 -10.63
C LYS A 287 -13.33 -9.82 -9.37
N ALA A 288 -13.93 -9.35 -8.29
CA ALA A 288 -14.18 -10.09 -7.07
C ALA A 288 -14.88 -11.39 -7.40
N LYS A 289 -14.46 -12.46 -6.73
CA LYS A 289 -15.07 -13.77 -6.85
C LYS A 289 -15.41 -14.34 -5.50
N VAL A 290 -16.61 -14.90 -5.39
CA VAL A 290 -17.09 -15.65 -4.22
C VAL A 290 -17.42 -17.06 -4.71
N ASN A 291 -16.76 -18.07 -4.13
CA ASN A 291 -16.88 -19.48 -4.54
C ASN A 291 -16.58 -19.74 -6.03
N GLY A 292 -15.67 -18.96 -6.63
CA GLY A 292 -15.21 -19.12 -8.01
C GLY A 292 -16.01 -18.33 -9.06
N GLU A 293 -17.19 -17.86 -8.69
CA GLU A 293 -18.07 -17.02 -9.53
C GLU A 293 -17.86 -15.55 -9.23
N VAL A 294 -18.14 -14.67 -10.21
CA VAL A 294 -18.08 -13.22 -10.01
C VAL A 294 -19.07 -12.83 -8.92
N ASP A 295 -18.61 -12.04 -7.95
CA ASP A 295 -19.47 -11.54 -6.87
C ASP A 295 -20.62 -10.70 -7.44
N PRO A 296 -21.89 -10.98 -7.12
CA PRO A 296 -23.02 -10.15 -7.54
C PRO A 296 -22.94 -8.69 -7.11
N LEU A 297 -22.13 -8.37 -6.09
CA LEU A 297 -21.87 -7.02 -5.62
C LEU A 297 -20.82 -6.26 -6.44
N GLU A 298 -20.17 -6.93 -7.39
CA GLU A 298 -19.14 -6.34 -8.23
C GLU A 298 -19.64 -5.16 -9.06
N ARG A 299 -18.75 -4.20 -9.31
CA ARG A 299 -19.04 -2.96 -10.05
C ARG A 299 -18.18 -2.89 -11.30
N ASP A 300 -18.73 -2.28 -12.34
CA ASP A 300 -17.99 -1.98 -13.58
C ASP A 300 -17.37 -0.59 -13.59
N GLU A 301 -17.78 0.27 -12.66
CA GLU A 301 -17.24 1.60 -12.48
C GLU A 301 -17.32 2.06 -11.02
N PRO A 302 -16.49 3.04 -10.60
CA PRO A 302 -16.59 3.65 -9.28
C PRO A 302 -17.97 4.25 -9.02
N LEU A 303 -18.41 4.24 -7.77
CA LEU A 303 -19.65 4.89 -7.35
C LEU A 303 -19.58 6.41 -7.58
N GLU A 304 -18.44 7.01 -7.26
CA GLU A 304 -18.13 8.41 -7.58
C GLU A 304 -16.88 8.44 -8.46
N LYS A 305 -17.03 8.80 -9.74
CA LYS A 305 -15.91 8.85 -10.68
C LYS A 305 -14.98 10.02 -10.36
N PRO A 306 -13.65 9.85 -10.48
CA PRO A 306 -12.70 10.93 -10.29
C PRO A 306 -12.79 11.95 -11.43
N ASP A 307 -12.36 13.19 -11.13
CA ASP A 307 -12.17 14.20 -12.17
C ASP A 307 -10.92 13.85 -12.98
N LEU A 308 -11.08 13.59 -14.27
CA LEU A 308 -9.99 13.17 -15.17
C LEU A 308 -9.12 14.36 -15.59
N THR A 309 -8.45 14.97 -14.62
CA THR A 309 -7.52 16.09 -14.83
C THR A 309 -6.25 15.62 -15.54
N ASP A 310 -5.55 16.57 -16.15
CA ASP A 310 -4.25 16.31 -16.78
C ASP A 310 -3.24 15.67 -15.81
N GLN A 311 -3.20 16.13 -14.56
CA GLN A 311 -2.31 15.59 -13.54
C GLN A 311 -2.67 14.14 -13.18
N LEU A 312 -3.96 13.85 -13.02
CA LEU A 312 -4.43 12.48 -12.77
C LEU A 312 -4.03 11.55 -13.91
N LEU A 313 -4.30 11.94 -15.15
CA LEU A 313 -4.00 11.13 -16.33
C LEU A 313 -2.50 10.88 -16.49
N LYS A 314 -1.66 11.86 -16.11
CA LYS A 314 -0.19 11.70 -16.06
C LYS A 314 0.24 10.71 -14.99
N LEU A 315 -0.22 10.87 -13.74
CA LEU A 315 0.07 9.93 -12.64
C LEU A 315 -0.43 8.52 -12.94
N ALA A 316 -1.56 8.40 -13.64
CA ALA A 316 -2.12 7.13 -14.08
C ALA A 316 -1.35 6.46 -15.22
N GLY A 317 -0.39 7.17 -15.85
CA GLY A 317 0.32 6.67 -17.04
C GLY A 317 -0.55 6.58 -18.29
N VAL A 318 -1.70 7.26 -18.30
CA VAL A 318 -2.61 7.37 -19.46
C VAL A 318 -2.17 8.50 -20.38
N LYS A 319 -1.61 9.58 -19.80
CA LYS A 319 -1.02 10.71 -20.51
C LYS A 319 0.49 10.75 -20.23
N ALA A 320 1.29 11.06 -21.25
CA ALA A 320 2.73 11.26 -21.08
C ALA A 320 3.02 12.57 -20.32
N TYR A 321 4.18 12.62 -19.67
CA TYR A 321 4.70 13.83 -19.02
C TYR A 321 5.11 14.89 -20.04
#